data_AF-A0A9P1CBK3-F1
#
_entry.id   AF-A0A9P1CBK3-F1
#
_cell.length_a   1.000
_cell.length_b   1.000
_cell.length_c   1.000
_cell.angle_alpha   90.00
_cell.angle_beta   90.00
_cell.angle_gamma   90.00
#
_symmetry.space_group_name_H-M   'P 1'
#
loop_
_entity.id
_entity.type
_entity.pdbx_description
1 polymer ?
#
loop_
_entity_poly.entity_id
_entity_poly.type
_entity_poly.pdbx_seq_one_letter_code
_entity_poly.pdbx_strand_id
1 'polypeptide(L)'
;MGAMEASGECRDIPIEEVSLNSFDSWRSDIPSARVVHLKGFANELGMYYDEDVLKTLQEECSLLVWDGDDYSLSSFTRLVPKFLDFGPDRRAAAFRQISESSMASFKKSWSKVAEMFPGRLAVIPVEVPQDPLRLLGPAEIRDCQDLPPARKSFVLLGRAAIKVTGATRVLAMGGGGVSLKEAELSEDQDIRWTVFALSRGHKEMFPTLVDWAVKNGAEVIRGKDPNEDLGFGEVSVGFSDFEGAAVHRALTNQTM
;
A
#
# COMPACT_ATOMS: atom_id res chain seq x y z
N MET A 1 27.90 7.31 46.72
CA MET A 1 26.60 7.26 46.03
C MET A 1 26.67 8.24 44.86
N GLY A 2 27.07 7.77 43.68
CA GLY A 2 27.09 8.56 42.46
C GLY A 2 25.91 8.14 41.58
N ALA A 3 24.98 9.05 41.35
CA ALA A 3 23.88 8.84 40.42
C ALA A 3 24.41 8.99 38.99
N MET A 4 24.33 7.92 38.20
CA MET A 4 24.48 8.01 36.75
C MET A 4 23.17 8.52 36.17
N GLU A 5 23.12 9.80 35.84
CA GLU A 5 22.10 10.35 34.95
C GLU A 5 22.44 9.93 33.52
N ALA A 6 21.71 8.96 32.99
CA ALA A 6 21.69 8.67 31.57
C ALA A 6 20.71 9.64 30.89
N SER A 7 21.17 10.84 30.55
CA SER A 7 20.49 11.71 29.60
C SER A 7 20.65 11.10 28.20
N GLY A 8 19.81 10.14 27.86
CA GLY A 8 19.70 9.64 26.49
C GLY A 8 19.08 10.74 25.63
N GLU A 9 19.93 11.51 24.94
CA GLU A 9 19.48 12.36 23.84
C GLU A 9 18.75 11.46 22.83
N CYS A 10 17.43 11.65 22.72
CA CYS A 10 16.61 11.03 21.70
C CYS A 10 17.11 11.58 20.36
N ARG A 11 18.01 10.85 19.70
CA ARG A 11 18.44 11.21 18.35
C ARG A 11 17.20 11.07 17.48
N ASP A 12 16.77 12.16 16.85
CA ASP A 12 15.87 12.07 15.70
C ASP A 12 16.54 11.11 14.72
N ILE A 13 16.00 9.89 14.59
CA ILE A 13 16.38 8.96 13.54
C ILE A 13 15.40 9.27 12.40
N PRO A 14 15.77 10.15 11.44
CA PRO A 14 14.84 10.52 10.41
C PRO A 14 14.57 9.31 9.52
N ILE A 15 13.30 9.09 9.19
CA ILE A 15 12.94 8.31 8.00
C ILE A 15 13.64 8.96 6.81
N GLU A 16 14.33 8.15 6.01
CA GLU A 16 15.07 8.65 4.86
C GLU A 16 14.08 9.16 3.80
N GLU A 17 14.21 10.42 3.40
CA GLU A 17 13.45 10.96 2.26
C GLU A 17 14.26 10.79 0.99
N VAL A 18 13.77 9.97 0.08
CA VAL A 18 14.44 9.67 -1.20
C VAL A 18 13.63 10.28 -2.32
N SER A 19 14.21 11.20 -3.08
CA SER A 19 13.51 11.75 -4.25
C SER A 19 13.25 10.67 -5.29
N LEU A 20 12.16 10.83 -6.07
CA LEU A 20 11.81 9.90 -7.13
C LEU A 20 12.97 9.65 -8.12
N ASN A 21 13.72 10.69 -8.47
CA ASN A 21 14.88 10.61 -9.37
C ASN A 21 16.08 9.88 -8.76
N SER A 22 16.19 9.84 -7.42
CA SER A 22 17.29 9.18 -6.71
C SER A 22 16.95 7.75 -6.28
N PHE A 23 15.69 7.35 -6.44
CA PHE A 23 15.21 6.06 -5.96
C PHE A 23 15.96 4.87 -6.58
N ASP A 24 16.24 4.90 -7.88
CA ASP A 24 17.00 3.84 -8.55
C ASP A 24 18.42 3.69 -7.99
N SER A 25 19.07 4.80 -7.63
CA SER A 25 20.37 4.76 -6.96
C SER A 25 20.26 4.17 -5.55
N TRP A 26 19.21 4.54 -4.81
CA TRP A 26 18.98 4.09 -3.44
C TRP A 26 18.71 2.57 -3.36
N ARG A 27 18.06 1.99 -4.37
CA ARG A 27 17.82 0.54 -4.46
C ARG A 27 18.79 -0.20 -5.39
N SER A 28 19.91 0.41 -5.79
CA SER A 28 20.76 -0.09 -6.87
C SER A 28 21.32 -1.51 -6.66
N ASP A 29 21.41 -1.95 -5.41
CA ASP A 29 21.82 -3.30 -4.99
C ASP A 29 20.67 -4.33 -4.97
N ILE A 30 19.43 -3.90 -5.21
CA ILE A 30 18.23 -4.75 -5.17
C ILE A 30 17.62 -4.88 -6.58
N PRO A 31 17.68 -6.08 -7.20
CA PRO A 31 17.09 -6.28 -8.52
C PRO A 31 15.56 -6.18 -8.45
N SER A 32 14.94 -5.67 -9.52
CA SER A 32 13.47 -5.48 -9.58
C SER A 32 12.66 -6.76 -9.34
N ALA A 33 13.20 -7.94 -9.68
CA ALA A 33 12.57 -9.25 -9.39
C ALA A 33 12.46 -9.57 -7.87
N ARG A 34 13.16 -8.81 -7.02
CA ARG A 34 13.13 -8.91 -5.55
C ARG A 34 12.34 -7.77 -4.92
N VAL A 35 11.62 -6.99 -5.72
CA VAL A 35 10.75 -5.92 -5.24
C VAL A 35 9.31 -6.43 -5.25
N VAL A 36 8.64 -6.34 -4.10
CA VAL A 36 7.24 -6.73 -3.95
C VAL A 36 6.44 -5.53 -3.48
N HIS A 37 5.32 -5.26 -4.14
CA HIS A 37 4.34 -4.30 -3.64
C HIS A 37 3.37 -5.00 -2.70
N LEU A 38 3.17 -4.40 -1.53
CA LEU A 38 2.16 -4.80 -0.57
C LEU A 38 1.01 -3.81 -0.61
N LYS A 39 -0.19 -4.34 -0.85
CA LYS A 39 -1.44 -3.58 -0.88
C LYS A 39 -2.45 -4.23 0.06
N GLY A 40 -3.56 -3.54 0.30
CA GLY A 40 -4.66 -4.12 1.05
C GLY A 40 -5.58 -3.06 1.65
N PHE A 41 -6.47 -3.51 2.52
CA PHE A 41 -7.31 -2.60 3.28
C PHE A 41 -6.53 -1.83 4.34
N ALA A 42 -6.80 -0.54 4.44
CA ALA A 42 -6.11 0.37 5.38
C ALA A 42 -6.53 0.18 6.85
N ASN A 43 -7.59 -0.59 7.13
CA ASN A 43 -8.10 -0.82 8.47
C ASN A 43 -8.94 -2.10 8.58
N GLU A 44 -9.28 -2.45 9.82
CA GLU A 44 -10.21 -3.54 10.18
C GLU A 44 -9.82 -4.93 9.66
N LEU A 45 -8.54 -5.14 9.34
CA LEU A 45 -8.04 -6.43 8.90
C LEU A 45 -7.75 -7.37 10.07
N GLY A 46 -8.28 -8.58 10.00
CA GLY A 46 -7.82 -9.71 10.80
C GLY A 46 -6.41 -10.17 10.40
N MET A 47 -5.77 -10.97 11.26
CA MET A 47 -4.39 -11.46 11.07
C MET A 47 -4.32 -12.86 10.42
N TYR A 48 -5.39 -13.28 9.75
CA TYR A 48 -5.58 -14.66 9.29
C TYR A 48 -4.54 -15.16 8.27
N TYR A 49 -3.95 -14.25 7.49
CA TYR A 49 -2.98 -14.56 6.44
C TYR A 49 -1.60 -13.95 6.68
N ASP A 50 -1.33 -13.36 7.86
CA ASP A 50 -0.05 -12.71 8.16
C ASP A 50 1.14 -13.63 7.87
N GLU A 51 1.06 -14.89 8.34
CA GLU A 51 2.14 -15.87 8.20
C GLU A 51 2.39 -16.26 6.74
N ASP A 52 1.34 -16.40 5.93
CA ASP A 52 1.50 -16.76 4.51
C ASP A 52 2.14 -15.63 3.72
N VAL A 53 1.68 -14.39 3.94
CA VAL A 53 2.26 -13.20 3.31
C VAL A 53 3.74 -13.08 3.71
N LEU A 54 4.02 -13.19 5.01
CA LEU A 54 5.38 -13.08 5.55
C LEU A 54 6.32 -14.17 5.03
N LYS A 55 5.83 -15.41 4.90
CA LYS A 55 6.61 -16.50 4.29
C LYS A 55 7.00 -16.16 2.85
N THR A 56 6.04 -15.74 2.03
CA THR A 56 6.31 -15.33 0.64
C THR A 56 7.32 -14.17 0.59
N LEU A 57 7.15 -13.15 1.45
CA LEU A 57 8.09 -12.03 1.53
C LEU A 57 9.50 -12.46 1.96
N GLN A 58 9.62 -13.39 2.91
CA GLN A 58 10.91 -13.90 3.36
C GLN A 58 11.67 -14.59 2.22
N GLU A 59 10.99 -15.40 1.42
CA GLU A 59 11.59 -16.18 0.35
C GLU A 59 11.95 -15.30 -0.86
N GLU A 60 11.09 -14.33 -1.21
CA GLU A 60 11.12 -13.69 -2.52
C GLU A 60 11.45 -12.18 -2.51
N CYS A 61 11.27 -11.48 -1.39
CA CYS A 61 11.29 -10.03 -1.36
C CYS A 61 12.52 -9.48 -0.63
N SER A 62 13.32 -8.61 -1.25
CA SER A 62 14.37 -7.83 -0.57
C SER A 62 13.98 -6.37 -0.36
N LEU A 63 13.07 -5.84 -1.18
CA LEU A 63 12.50 -4.49 -1.04
C LEU A 63 10.98 -4.56 -1.05
N LEU A 64 10.37 -4.20 0.08
CA LEU A 64 8.91 -4.12 0.22
C LEU A 64 8.45 -2.69 -0.06
N VAL A 65 7.47 -2.52 -0.94
CA VAL A 65 6.95 -1.21 -1.36
C VAL A 65 5.46 -1.11 -1.06
N TRP A 66 4.96 0.06 -0.67
CA TRP A 66 3.52 0.34 -0.55
C TRP A 66 3.19 1.81 -0.85
N ASP A 67 1.90 2.12 -0.95
CA ASP A 67 1.36 3.42 -1.38
C ASP A 67 1.35 4.49 -0.26
N GLY A 68 2.26 4.34 0.70
CA GLY A 68 2.52 5.37 1.69
C GLY A 68 1.49 5.45 2.81
N ASP A 69 0.57 4.51 2.98
CA ASP A 69 -0.37 4.47 4.10
C ASP A 69 0.33 4.62 5.46
N ASP A 70 -0.38 5.22 6.41
CA ASP A 70 0.09 5.36 7.79
C ASP A 70 0.21 3.97 8.46
N TYR A 71 1.11 3.87 9.44
CA TYR A 71 1.27 2.64 10.19
C TYR A 71 0.03 2.35 11.04
N SER A 72 -0.52 1.14 10.92
CA SER A 72 -1.64 0.67 11.75
C SER A 72 -1.60 -0.83 11.96
N LEU A 73 -1.84 -1.26 13.20
CA LEU A 73 -1.95 -2.67 13.57
C LEU A 73 -3.18 -3.36 12.98
N SER A 74 -4.21 -2.61 12.59
CA SER A 74 -5.41 -3.13 11.92
C SER A 74 -5.32 -3.04 10.40
N SER A 75 -4.18 -2.65 9.84
CA SER A 75 -3.92 -2.48 8.40
C SER A 75 -2.91 -3.51 7.91
N PHE A 76 -2.78 -3.67 6.60
CA PHE A 76 -1.72 -4.46 5.99
C PHE A 76 -0.33 -3.89 6.33
N THR A 77 -0.23 -2.60 6.63
CA THR A 77 1.03 -1.92 6.98
C THR A 77 1.72 -2.50 8.21
N ARG A 78 1.00 -3.22 9.08
CA ARG A 78 1.57 -3.98 10.22
C ARG A 78 2.62 -5.01 9.80
N LEU A 79 2.60 -5.47 8.55
CA LEU A 79 3.55 -6.47 8.05
C LEU A 79 4.91 -5.88 7.70
N VAL A 80 5.00 -4.58 7.46
CA VAL A 80 6.26 -3.92 7.10
C VAL A 80 7.36 -4.09 8.16
N PRO A 81 7.15 -3.81 9.46
CA PRO A 81 8.17 -4.07 10.48
C PRO A 81 8.53 -5.56 10.59
N LYS A 82 7.54 -6.47 10.50
CA LYS A 82 7.78 -7.92 10.55
C LYS A 82 8.65 -8.40 9.38
N PHE A 83 8.48 -7.79 8.21
CA PHE A 83 9.35 -8.04 7.06
C PHE A 83 10.78 -7.53 7.28
N LEU A 84 10.94 -6.36 7.89
CA LEU A 84 12.25 -5.80 8.22
C LEU A 84 13.01 -6.65 9.26
N ASP A 85 12.30 -7.34 10.15
CA ASP A 85 12.89 -8.28 11.12
C ASP A 85 13.55 -9.52 10.48
N PHE A 86 13.27 -9.83 9.21
CA PHE A 86 13.86 -11.02 8.56
C PHE A 86 15.37 -10.95 8.31
N GLY A 87 15.99 -9.78 8.44
CA GLY A 87 17.43 -9.64 8.34
C GLY A 87 17.88 -8.23 7.93
N PRO A 88 19.15 -7.87 8.13
CA PRO A 88 19.66 -6.51 7.93
C PRO A 88 19.56 -6.01 6.47
N ASP A 89 19.51 -6.92 5.50
CA ASP A 89 19.50 -6.58 4.08
C ASP A 89 18.10 -6.25 3.53
N ARG A 90 17.03 -6.35 4.34
CA ARG A 90 15.68 -6.00 3.88
C ARG A 90 15.47 -4.49 3.95
N ARG A 91 14.88 -3.90 2.92
CA ARG A 91 14.50 -2.48 2.92
C ARG A 91 13.02 -2.30 2.63
N ALA A 92 12.44 -1.22 3.12
CA ALA A 92 11.05 -0.86 2.86
C ALA A 92 10.96 0.57 2.33
N ALA A 93 10.10 0.80 1.34
CA ALA A 93 9.95 2.09 0.67
C ALA A 93 8.46 2.46 0.53
N ALA A 94 8.08 3.61 1.05
CA ALA A 94 6.72 4.13 1.00
C ALA A 94 6.61 5.20 -0.07
N PHE A 95 5.73 5.06 -1.06
CA PHE A 95 5.45 6.13 -2.02
C PHE A 95 4.31 6.99 -1.49
N ARG A 96 4.57 8.25 -1.14
CA ARG A 96 3.61 9.11 -0.45
C ARG A 96 3.34 10.37 -1.26
N GLN A 97 2.06 10.73 -1.43
CA GLN A 97 1.71 12.00 -2.04
C GLN A 97 2.22 13.17 -1.19
N ILE A 98 2.87 14.13 -1.84
CA ILE A 98 3.37 15.34 -1.19
C ILE A 98 2.21 16.24 -0.77
N SER A 99 2.06 16.38 0.55
CA SER A 99 1.46 17.55 1.19
C SER A 99 2.11 17.72 2.57
N GLU A 100 2.15 18.95 3.09
CA GLU A 100 2.82 19.24 4.35
C GLU A 100 2.25 18.41 5.52
N SER A 101 0.92 18.33 5.61
CA SER A 101 0.24 17.50 6.63
C SER A 101 0.38 16.00 6.38
N SER A 102 0.44 15.56 5.13
CA SER A 102 0.62 14.16 4.74
C SER A 102 1.98 13.60 5.16
N MET A 103 3.06 14.36 4.94
CA MET A 103 4.41 13.92 5.29
C MET A 103 4.64 13.91 6.81
N ALA A 104 4.16 14.92 7.51
CA ALA A 104 4.29 14.99 8.97
C ALA A 104 3.53 13.84 9.68
N SER A 105 2.29 13.55 9.24
CA SER A 105 1.51 12.43 9.78
C SER A 105 2.15 11.08 9.49
N PHE A 106 2.65 10.88 8.27
CA PHE A 106 3.38 9.68 7.90
C PHE A 106 4.58 9.47 8.82
N LYS A 107 5.48 10.46 8.91
CA LYS A 107 6.69 10.36 9.74
C LYS A 107 6.38 10.07 11.20
N LYS A 108 5.35 10.72 11.73
CA LYS A 108 4.88 10.47 13.10
C LYS A 108 4.38 9.04 13.30
N SER A 109 3.60 8.50 12.35
CA SER A 109 3.06 7.13 12.46
C SER A 109 4.15 6.05 12.37
N TRP A 110 5.21 6.32 11.59
CA TRP A 110 6.29 5.36 11.31
C TRP A 110 7.56 5.55 12.15
N SER A 111 7.64 6.56 13.03
CA SER A 111 8.88 6.92 13.74
C SER A 111 9.48 5.76 14.53
N LYS A 112 8.65 5.02 15.29
CA LYS A 112 9.11 3.86 16.08
C LYS A 112 9.69 2.76 15.19
N VAL A 113 9.11 2.53 14.02
CA VAL A 113 9.63 1.54 13.07
C VAL A 113 10.97 2.02 12.50
N ALA A 114 11.09 3.31 12.17
CA ALA A 114 12.34 3.90 11.68
C ALA A 114 13.47 3.82 12.72
N GLU A 115 13.15 4.06 14.00
CA GLU A 115 14.08 3.91 15.12
C GLU A 115 14.57 2.46 15.29
N MET A 116 13.69 1.48 15.10
CA MET A 116 14.04 0.06 15.18
C MET A 116 14.89 -0.42 13.99
N PHE A 117 14.71 0.19 12.81
CA PHE A 117 15.35 -0.22 11.57
C PHE A 117 16.05 0.96 10.86
N PRO A 118 17.09 1.55 11.47
CA PRO A 118 17.74 2.75 10.95
C PRO A 118 18.33 2.50 9.56
N GLY A 119 18.05 3.42 8.62
CA GLY A 119 18.54 3.36 7.22
C GLY A 119 17.88 2.29 6.36
N ARG A 120 16.80 1.65 6.82
CA ARG A 120 16.11 0.57 6.11
C ARG A 120 14.67 0.92 5.73
N LEU A 121 14.20 2.09 6.12
CA LEU A 121 12.87 2.62 5.84
C LEU A 121 13.00 3.96 5.13
N ALA A 122 12.54 4.03 3.89
CA ALA A 122 12.51 5.26 3.10
C ALA A 122 11.08 5.69 2.78
N VAL A 123 10.88 6.99 2.63
CA VAL A 123 9.69 7.58 2.00
C VAL A 123 10.10 8.27 0.71
N ILE A 124 9.34 8.02 -0.34
CA ILE A 124 9.49 8.60 -1.67
C ILE A 124 8.35 9.59 -1.84
N PRO A 125 8.62 10.91 -1.72
CA PRO A 125 7.61 11.92 -1.95
C PRO A 125 7.26 11.98 -3.44
N VAL A 126 5.96 11.98 -3.77
CA VAL A 126 5.43 12.00 -5.13
C VAL A 126 4.50 13.20 -5.33
N GLU A 127 4.77 14.01 -6.36
CA GLU A 127 3.90 15.11 -6.77
C GLU A 127 2.79 14.57 -7.68
N VAL A 128 1.56 14.47 -7.16
CA VAL A 128 0.41 14.01 -7.95
C VAL A 128 -0.39 15.24 -8.44
N PRO A 129 -0.70 15.35 -9.75
CA PRO A 129 -0.51 14.35 -10.80
C PRO A 129 0.81 14.45 -11.59
N GLN A 130 1.68 15.42 -11.32
CA GLN A 130 2.85 15.75 -12.15
C GLN A 130 3.78 14.55 -12.40
N ASP A 131 4.16 13.82 -11.36
CA ASP A 131 5.04 12.66 -11.46
C ASP A 131 4.35 11.48 -12.19
N PRO A 132 3.12 11.07 -11.83
CA PRO A 132 2.39 10.06 -12.60
C PRO A 132 2.22 10.42 -14.08
N LEU A 133 1.99 11.70 -14.42
CA LEU A 133 1.88 12.13 -15.83
C LEU A 133 3.17 11.93 -16.63
N ARG A 134 4.34 11.86 -15.97
CA ARG A 134 5.63 11.60 -16.61
C ARG A 134 5.92 10.11 -16.75
N LEU A 135 5.33 9.28 -15.87
CA LEU A 135 5.63 7.85 -15.75
C LEU A 135 4.57 6.96 -16.41
N LEU A 136 3.33 7.41 -16.46
CA LEU A 136 2.19 6.64 -16.96
C LEU A 136 1.87 7.00 -18.42
N GLY A 137 1.33 6.02 -19.15
CA GLY A 137 0.92 6.24 -20.53
C GLY A 137 -0.35 7.08 -20.64
N PRO A 138 -0.61 7.75 -21.78
CA PRO A 138 -1.85 8.50 -22.00
C PRO A 138 -3.13 7.66 -21.85
N ALA A 139 -3.05 6.35 -22.12
CA ALA A 139 -4.16 5.41 -21.92
C ALA A 139 -4.51 5.26 -20.43
N GLU A 140 -3.54 4.90 -19.59
CA GLU A 140 -3.74 4.74 -18.13
C GLU A 140 -4.31 6.01 -17.49
N ILE A 141 -3.82 7.18 -17.90
CA ILE A 141 -4.31 8.48 -17.39
C ILE A 141 -5.78 8.71 -17.81
N ARG A 142 -6.14 8.33 -19.04
CA ARG A 142 -7.50 8.45 -19.58
C ARG A 142 -8.47 7.53 -18.86
N ASP A 143 -8.05 6.30 -18.59
CA ASP A 143 -8.86 5.28 -17.92
C ASP A 143 -9.11 5.60 -16.43
N CYS A 144 -8.45 6.64 -15.91
CA CYS A 144 -8.67 7.20 -14.59
C CYS A 144 -9.46 8.54 -14.60
N GLN A 145 -9.93 9.02 -15.75
CA GLN A 145 -10.55 10.35 -15.85
C GLN A 145 -11.86 10.47 -15.08
N ASP A 146 -12.67 9.41 -15.08
CA ASP A 146 -13.99 9.38 -14.45
C ASP A 146 -13.95 9.04 -12.96
N LEU A 147 -12.77 8.78 -12.40
CA LEU A 147 -12.61 8.53 -10.98
C LEU A 147 -12.75 9.81 -10.15
N PRO A 148 -13.37 9.74 -8.95
CA PRO A 148 -13.31 10.83 -7.99
C PRO A 148 -11.87 11.29 -7.74
N PRO A 149 -11.59 12.61 -7.62
CA PRO A 149 -10.22 13.14 -7.55
C PRO A 149 -9.32 12.48 -6.51
N ALA A 150 -9.85 12.19 -5.32
CA ALA A 150 -9.11 11.49 -4.26
C ALA A 150 -8.71 10.07 -4.70
N ARG A 151 -9.66 9.28 -5.24
CA ARG A 151 -9.39 7.92 -5.74
C ARG A 151 -8.43 7.92 -6.91
N LYS A 152 -8.62 8.86 -7.85
CA LYS A 152 -7.72 9.06 -8.99
C LYS A 152 -6.28 9.27 -8.51
N SER A 153 -6.08 10.11 -7.50
CA SER A 153 -4.74 10.40 -6.98
C SER A 153 -4.06 9.17 -6.41
N PHE A 154 -4.78 8.33 -5.65
CA PHE A 154 -4.23 7.08 -5.13
C PHE A 154 -3.92 6.06 -6.22
N VAL A 155 -4.81 5.87 -7.20
CA VAL A 155 -4.56 4.96 -8.33
C VAL A 155 -3.31 5.39 -9.11
N LEU A 156 -3.19 6.69 -9.41
CA LEU A 156 -2.02 7.22 -10.13
C LEU A 156 -0.73 7.06 -9.32
N LEU A 157 -0.78 7.27 -8.00
CA LEU A 157 0.35 7.07 -7.10
C LEU A 157 0.82 5.60 -7.11
N GLY A 158 -0.06 4.65 -6.85
CA GLY A 158 0.31 3.24 -6.78
C GLY A 158 0.77 2.68 -8.13
N ARG A 159 0.16 3.11 -9.24
CA ARG A 159 0.66 2.77 -10.59
C ARG A 159 2.03 3.37 -10.87
N ALA A 160 2.27 4.63 -10.51
CA ALA A 160 3.58 5.25 -10.67
C ALA A 160 4.65 4.49 -9.84
N ALA A 161 4.33 4.11 -8.60
CA ALA A 161 5.21 3.34 -7.75
C ALA A 161 5.57 1.96 -8.35
N ILE A 162 4.59 1.23 -8.87
CA ILE A 162 4.83 -0.05 -9.55
C ILE A 162 5.78 0.13 -10.75
N LYS A 163 5.54 1.14 -11.60
CA LYS A 163 6.39 1.38 -12.76
C LYS A 163 7.82 1.79 -12.40
N VAL A 164 7.97 2.70 -11.44
CA VAL A 164 9.29 3.20 -11.00
C VAL A 164 10.13 2.10 -10.38
N THR A 165 9.50 1.23 -9.60
CA THR A 165 10.20 0.09 -8.98
C THR A 165 10.51 -1.03 -9.96
N GLY A 166 9.77 -1.11 -11.08
CA GLY A 166 9.81 -2.24 -12.00
C GLY A 166 9.35 -3.55 -11.38
N ALA A 167 8.56 -3.49 -10.30
CA ALA A 167 8.10 -4.68 -9.59
C ALA A 167 7.15 -5.49 -10.48
N THR A 168 7.36 -6.81 -10.50
CA THR A 168 6.53 -7.77 -11.24
C THR A 168 5.63 -8.58 -10.30
N ARG A 169 5.61 -8.26 -9.01
CA ARG A 169 4.80 -8.96 -8.00
C ARG A 169 4.08 -8.00 -7.07
N VAL A 170 2.80 -8.28 -6.85
CA VAL A 170 1.93 -7.58 -5.90
C VAL A 170 1.26 -8.60 -5.00
N LEU A 171 1.41 -8.43 -3.69
CA LEU A 171 0.65 -9.15 -2.68
C LEU A 171 -0.41 -8.20 -2.13
N ALA A 172 -1.67 -8.63 -2.12
CA ALA A 172 -2.77 -7.80 -1.66
C ALA A 172 -3.56 -8.47 -0.54
N MET A 173 -3.64 -7.81 0.61
CA MET A 173 -4.45 -8.23 1.76
C MET A 173 -5.86 -7.65 1.63
N GLY A 174 -6.72 -8.34 0.87
CA GLY A 174 -7.96 -7.78 0.37
C GLY A 174 -7.70 -6.64 -0.61
N GLY A 175 -8.49 -5.57 -0.55
CA GLY A 175 -8.29 -4.36 -1.36
C GLY A 175 -9.58 -3.83 -1.96
N GLY A 176 -9.78 -2.51 -1.86
CA GLY A 176 -10.96 -1.84 -2.41
C GLY A 176 -10.79 -1.40 -3.86
N GLY A 177 -11.67 -0.49 -4.30
CA GLY A 177 -11.71 0.00 -5.68
C GLY A 177 -10.43 0.66 -6.21
N VAL A 178 -9.57 1.20 -5.34
CA VAL A 178 -8.26 1.75 -5.76
C VAL A 178 -7.35 0.62 -6.25
N SER A 179 -7.05 -0.37 -5.41
CA SER A 179 -6.19 -1.49 -5.79
C SER A 179 -6.80 -2.34 -6.90
N LEU A 180 -8.13 -2.49 -6.93
CA LEU A 180 -8.84 -3.07 -8.08
C LEU A 180 -8.47 -2.33 -9.36
N LYS A 181 -8.60 -1.00 -9.39
CA LYS A 181 -8.31 -0.23 -10.60
C LYS A 181 -6.85 -0.31 -11.00
N GLU A 182 -5.93 -0.34 -10.04
CA GLU A 182 -4.51 -0.54 -10.32
C GLU A 182 -4.23 -1.89 -10.97
N ALA A 183 -4.95 -2.94 -10.54
CA ALA A 183 -4.85 -4.27 -11.13
C ALA A 183 -5.37 -4.28 -12.57
N GLU A 184 -6.54 -3.67 -12.85
CA GLU A 184 -7.07 -3.49 -14.21
C GLU A 184 -6.07 -2.78 -15.13
N LEU A 185 -5.43 -1.70 -14.65
CA LEU A 185 -4.44 -0.93 -15.41
C LEU A 185 -3.09 -1.67 -15.60
N SER A 186 -2.97 -2.87 -15.04
CA SER A 186 -1.78 -3.72 -15.14
C SER A 186 -2.03 -5.03 -15.90
N GLU A 187 -3.23 -5.25 -16.43
CA GLU A 187 -3.61 -6.51 -17.10
C GLU A 187 -2.75 -6.84 -18.33
N ASP A 188 -2.24 -5.81 -19.02
CA ASP A 188 -1.38 -5.94 -20.20
C ASP A 188 0.12 -6.06 -19.86
N GLN A 189 0.45 -6.12 -18.58
CA GLN A 189 1.83 -6.16 -18.07
C GLN A 189 2.12 -7.50 -17.40
N ASP A 190 3.41 -7.86 -17.33
CA ASP A 190 3.89 -9.05 -16.62
C ASP A 190 3.94 -8.80 -15.10
N ILE A 191 2.79 -8.48 -14.51
CA ILE A 191 2.62 -8.26 -13.07
C ILE A 191 1.76 -9.38 -12.50
N ARG A 192 2.35 -10.17 -11.60
CA ARG A 192 1.63 -11.21 -10.87
C ARG A 192 0.97 -10.63 -9.63
N TRP A 193 -0.35 -10.74 -9.58
CA TRP A 193 -1.16 -10.42 -8.40
C TRP A 193 -1.50 -11.69 -7.62
N THR A 194 -1.20 -11.68 -6.33
CA THR A 194 -1.67 -12.68 -5.35
C THR A 194 -2.56 -11.96 -4.33
N VAL A 195 -3.83 -12.32 -4.29
CA VAL A 195 -4.85 -11.65 -3.48
C VAL A 195 -5.33 -12.59 -2.37
N PHE A 196 -5.13 -12.17 -1.12
CA PHE A 196 -5.62 -12.88 0.05
C PHE A 196 -7.06 -12.43 0.31
N ALA A 197 -8.01 -13.37 0.32
CA ALA A 197 -9.42 -13.08 0.52
C ALA A 197 -9.69 -12.70 1.99
N LEU A 198 -9.53 -11.41 2.30
CA LEU A 198 -9.74 -10.83 3.63
C LEU A 198 -10.99 -9.96 3.65
N SER A 199 -11.72 -10.03 4.75
CA SER A 199 -12.83 -9.15 5.09
C SER A 199 -12.45 -8.11 6.14
N ARG A 200 -13.15 -6.98 6.11
CA ARG A 200 -13.15 -5.96 7.18
C ARG A 200 -14.27 -6.18 8.22
N GLY A 201 -14.87 -7.38 8.24
CA GLY A 201 -15.97 -7.74 9.13
C GLY A 201 -17.36 -7.23 8.70
N HIS A 202 -17.46 -6.64 7.51
CA HIS A 202 -18.70 -6.18 6.91
C HIS A 202 -18.69 -6.44 5.41
N LYS A 203 -19.89 -6.54 4.81
CA LYS A 203 -20.03 -6.77 3.37
C LYS A 203 -19.57 -5.54 2.59
N GLU A 204 -18.72 -5.77 1.59
CA GLU A 204 -18.26 -4.71 0.70
C GLU A 204 -19.38 -4.30 -0.27
N MET A 205 -19.72 -3.01 -0.27
CA MET A 205 -20.82 -2.49 -1.09
C MET A 205 -20.49 -2.41 -2.59
N PHE A 206 -19.20 -2.48 -2.93
CA PHE A 206 -18.71 -2.31 -4.29
C PHE A 206 -17.75 -3.45 -4.65
N PRO A 207 -17.54 -3.72 -5.96
CA PRO A 207 -16.50 -4.63 -6.40
C PRO A 207 -15.15 -4.31 -5.77
N THR A 208 -14.47 -5.36 -5.38
CA THR A 208 -13.17 -5.35 -4.68
C THR A 208 -12.10 -6.00 -5.53
N LEU A 209 -10.85 -5.89 -5.07
CA LEU A 209 -9.74 -6.55 -5.75
C LEU A 209 -9.89 -8.08 -5.76
N VAL A 210 -10.53 -8.68 -4.76
CA VAL A 210 -10.77 -10.14 -4.77
C VAL A 210 -11.79 -10.55 -5.83
N ASP A 211 -12.81 -9.72 -6.11
CA ASP A 211 -13.74 -9.96 -7.21
C ASP A 211 -13.03 -9.95 -8.57
N TRP A 212 -12.17 -8.94 -8.77
CA TRP A 212 -11.34 -8.84 -9.98
C TRP A 212 -10.41 -10.04 -10.13
N ALA A 213 -9.77 -10.47 -9.03
CA ALA A 213 -8.81 -11.56 -9.06
C ALA A 213 -9.46 -12.89 -9.46
N VAL A 214 -10.63 -13.21 -8.88
CA VAL A 214 -11.41 -14.40 -9.26
C VAL A 214 -11.86 -14.32 -10.72
N LYS A 215 -12.34 -13.15 -11.18
CA LYS A 215 -12.82 -12.97 -12.56
C LYS A 215 -11.70 -13.13 -13.59
N ASN A 216 -10.50 -12.61 -13.31
CA ASN A 216 -9.40 -12.55 -14.26
C ASN A 216 -8.36 -13.66 -14.08
N GLY A 217 -8.59 -14.60 -13.17
CA GLY A 217 -7.70 -15.74 -12.96
C GLY A 217 -6.37 -15.39 -12.30
N ALA A 218 -6.31 -14.27 -11.55
CA ALA A 218 -5.18 -13.99 -10.67
C ALA A 218 -5.16 -14.99 -9.51
N GLU A 219 -4.02 -15.11 -8.82
CA GLU A 219 -3.92 -16.04 -7.70
C GLU A 219 -4.73 -15.52 -6.51
N VAL A 220 -5.64 -16.36 -5.98
CA VAL A 220 -6.46 -16.02 -4.81
C VAL A 220 -6.22 -17.03 -3.71
N ILE A 221 -5.80 -16.56 -2.55
CA ILE A 221 -5.59 -17.37 -1.36
C ILE A 221 -6.81 -17.24 -0.45
N ARG A 222 -7.43 -18.39 -0.13
CA ARG A 222 -8.72 -18.50 0.58
C ARG A 222 -8.67 -19.50 1.73
N GLY A 223 -9.69 -19.48 2.58
CA GLY A 223 -10.01 -20.50 3.58
C GLY A 223 -9.50 -20.23 5.00
N LYS A 224 -8.84 -19.09 5.27
CA LYS A 224 -8.36 -18.77 6.64
C LYS A 224 -9.16 -17.68 7.34
N ASP A 225 -9.70 -16.71 6.61
CA ASP A 225 -10.62 -15.72 7.18
C ASP A 225 -12.04 -16.32 7.23
N PRO A 226 -12.62 -16.53 8.43
CA PRO A 226 -13.96 -17.11 8.56
C PRO A 226 -15.06 -16.25 7.91
N ASN A 227 -14.76 -14.98 7.63
CA ASN A 227 -15.66 -14.00 7.04
C ASN A 227 -15.25 -13.59 5.62
N GLU A 228 -14.36 -14.34 4.94
CA GLU A 228 -13.80 -13.90 3.64
C GLU A 228 -14.86 -13.56 2.58
N ASP A 229 -16.03 -14.22 2.59
CA ASP A 229 -17.13 -13.93 1.65
C ASP A 229 -17.70 -12.51 1.80
N LEU A 230 -17.53 -11.88 2.97
CA LEU A 230 -17.87 -10.48 3.20
C LEU A 230 -16.88 -9.52 2.50
N GLY A 231 -15.65 -9.98 2.21
CA GLY A 231 -14.64 -9.20 1.48
C GLY A 231 -14.90 -9.08 -0.01
N PHE A 232 -15.83 -9.86 -0.56
CA PHE A 232 -16.31 -9.72 -1.94
C PHE A 232 -17.35 -8.61 -2.03
N GLY A 233 -17.41 -7.91 -3.16
CA GLY A 233 -18.43 -6.92 -3.43
C GLY A 233 -19.84 -7.51 -3.52
N GLU A 234 -20.86 -6.67 -3.30
CA GLU A 234 -22.22 -7.01 -3.71
C GLU A 234 -22.36 -6.94 -5.23
N VAL A 235 -22.84 -8.03 -5.84
CA VAL A 235 -22.98 -8.19 -7.30
C VAL A 235 -24.07 -7.27 -7.90
N SER A 236 -24.83 -6.54 -7.07
CA SER A 236 -26.13 -5.99 -7.44
C SER A 236 -26.22 -4.47 -7.68
N VAL A 237 -25.15 -3.69 -7.63
CA VAL A 237 -25.26 -2.22 -7.81
C VAL A 237 -24.70 -1.78 -9.16
N GLY A 238 -25.60 -1.36 -10.06
CA GLY A 238 -25.23 -0.73 -11.33
C GLY A 238 -24.49 0.59 -11.09
N PHE A 239 -23.52 0.90 -11.95
CA PHE A 239 -22.65 2.09 -11.87
C PHE A 239 -23.41 3.45 -11.90
N SER A 240 -24.74 3.46 -12.11
CA SER A 240 -25.57 4.67 -12.25
C SER A 240 -25.96 5.34 -10.94
N ASP A 241 -25.82 4.69 -9.78
CA ASP A 241 -26.35 5.22 -8.50
C ASP A 241 -25.33 6.10 -7.74
N PHE A 242 -24.39 6.69 -8.48
CA PHE A 242 -23.14 7.25 -7.99
C PHE A 242 -23.26 8.61 -7.26
N GLU A 243 -24.40 9.30 -7.27
CA GLU A 243 -24.46 10.71 -6.84
C GLU A 243 -24.80 10.96 -5.36
N GLY A 244 -25.30 9.98 -4.59
CA GLY A 244 -25.89 10.26 -3.27
C GLY A 244 -25.04 9.93 -2.04
N ALA A 245 -24.34 8.80 -2.03
CA ALA A 245 -23.90 8.19 -0.77
C ALA A 245 -22.53 8.65 -0.25
N ALA A 246 -21.62 9.07 -1.14
CA ALA A 246 -20.24 9.42 -0.76
C ALA A 246 -20.12 10.79 -0.06
N VAL A 247 -21.03 11.73 -0.35
CA VAL A 247 -20.98 13.08 0.23
C VAL A 247 -21.45 13.07 1.69
N HIS A 248 -22.33 12.14 2.08
CA HIS A 248 -22.94 12.18 3.40
C HIS A 248 -22.03 11.66 4.53
N ARG A 249 -21.12 10.71 4.24
CA ARG A 249 -20.20 10.12 5.25
C ARG A 249 -18.93 10.95 5.48
N ALA A 250 -18.49 11.74 4.50
CA ALA A 250 -17.33 12.63 4.67
C ALA A 250 -17.63 13.84 5.59
N LEU A 251 -18.90 14.25 5.68
CA LEU A 251 -19.31 15.39 6.50
C LEU A 251 -19.55 15.03 7.98
N THR A 252 -19.79 13.75 8.30
CA THR A 252 -20.07 13.32 9.69
C THR A 252 -18.81 13.14 10.54
N ASN A 253 -17.64 12.94 9.91
CA ASN A 253 -16.36 12.74 10.63
C ASN A 253 -15.51 14.02 10.77
N GLN A 254 -16.04 15.20 10.40
CA GLN A 254 -15.42 16.51 10.69
C GLN A 254 -16.08 17.25 11.86
N THR A 255 -17.04 16.63 12.54
CA THR A 255 -17.64 17.14 13.78
C THR A 255 -17.58 16.09 14.87
N MET A 256 -16.36 15.80 15.34
CA MET A 256 -16.08 15.35 16.71
C MET A 256 -14.61 15.61 17.05
#